data_AF-A0A2P2EBK3-F1
#
_entry.id   AF-A0A2P2EBK3-F1
#
_cell.length_a   1.000
_cell.length_b   1.000
_cell.length_c   1.000
_cell.angle_alpha   90.00
_cell.angle_beta   90.00
_cell.angle_gamma   90.00
#
_symmetry.space_group_name_H-M   'P 1'
#
loop_
_entity.id
_entity.type
_entity.pdbx_description
1 polymer ?
#
loop_
_entity_poly.entity_id
_entity_poly.type
_entity_poly.pdbx_seq_one_letter_code
_entity_poly.pdbx_strand_id
1 'polypeptide(L)'
;MWHSFLQSLPLYFGIMFIVKLLFTLQRKRGRAAILGRGKFLFYCFLEASIEATIFAFMMFGIFFMDENDLMMGDFDFNLLTFLVVIGCAVAVGMILRNLPYIRDALANLEEPPKAAKSE
;
A
#
# COMPACT_ATOMS: atom_id res chain seq x y z
N MET A 1 17.72 -17.96 7.68
CA MET A 1 17.01 -17.41 6.50
C MET A 1 16.17 -16.21 6.91
N TRP A 2 15.37 -16.32 7.97
CA TRP A 2 14.63 -15.24 8.63
C TRP A 2 15.33 -13.87 8.73
N HIS A 3 16.56 -13.83 9.27
CA HIS A 3 17.27 -12.57 9.47
C HIS A 3 17.60 -11.82 8.16
N SER A 4 17.99 -12.54 7.12
CA SER A 4 18.33 -11.94 5.82
C SER A 4 17.11 -11.40 5.09
N PHE A 5 15.94 -12.05 5.27
CA PHE A 5 14.67 -11.57 4.72
C PHE A 5 14.10 -10.38 5.50
N LEU A 6 14.13 -10.42 6.83
CA LEU A 6 13.73 -9.26 7.65
C LEU A 6 14.59 -8.03 7.36
N GLN A 7 15.86 -8.22 6.98
CA GLN A 7 16.74 -7.14 6.53
C GLN A 7 16.39 -6.62 5.13
N SER A 8 15.85 -7.45 4.24
CA SER A 8 15.42 -7.03 2.90
C SER A 8 13.99 -6.50 2.86
N LEU A 9 13.17 -6.75 3.88
CA LEU A 9 11.79 -6.26 3.96
C LEU A 9 11.68 -4.73 3.90
N PRO A 10 12.51 -3.94 4.62
CA PRO A 10 12.56 -2.49 4.48
C PRO A 10 12.99 -2.05 3.07
N LEU A 11 13.88 -2.81 2.41
CA LEU A 11 14.31 -2.53 1.05
C LEU A 11 13.16 -2.74 0.06
N TYR A 12 12.45 -3.86 0.13
CA TYR A 12 11.27 -4.13 -0.71
C TYR A 12 10.15 -3.11 -0.45
N PHE A 13 9.90 -2.79 0.82
CA PHE A 13 8.97 -1.73 1.19
C PHE A 13 9.37 -0.39 0.59
N GLY A 14 10.66 -0.01 0.70
CA GLY A 14 11.19 1.23 0.16
C GLY A 14 11.06 1.33 -1.36
N ILE A 15 11.39 0.25 -2.07
CA ILE A 15 11.25 0.18 -3.54
C ILE A 15 9.79 0.31 -3.93
N MET A 16 8.89 -0.48 -3.32
CA MET A 16 7.46 -0.43 -3.61
C MET A 16 6.87 0.95 -3.30
N PHE A 17 7.26 1.55 -2.18
CA PHE A 17 6.87 2.89 -1.78
C PHE A 17 7.31 3.93 -2.84
N ILE A 18 8.57 3.92 -3.25
CA ILE A 18 9.10 4.87 -4.25
C ILE A 18 8.39 4.69 -5.60
N VAL A 19 8.27 3.45 -6.09
CA VAL A 19 7.61 3.15 -7.36
C VAL A 19 6.16 3.61 -7.33
N LYS A 20 5.43 3.30 -6.25
CA LYS A 20 4.03 3.71 -6.11
C LYS A 20 3.91 5.23 -5.99
N LEU A 21 4.79 5.88 -5.24
CA LEU A 21 4.81 7.34 -5.10
C LEU A 21 5.04 8.01 -6.45
N LEU A 22 6.03 7.58 -7.22
CA LEU A 22 6.30 8.11 -8.56
C LEU A 22 5.11 7.91 -9.50
N PHE A 23 4.51 6.72 -9.49
CA PHE A 23 3.32 6.43 -10.28
C PHE A 23 2.14 7.34 -9.91
N THR A 24 1.87 7.50 -8.61
CA THR A 24 0.80 8.37 -8.11
C THR A 24 1.06 9.84 -8.45
N LEU A 25 2.30 10.32 -8.31
CA LEU A 25 2.69 11.68 -8.67
C LEU A 25 2.47 11.96 -10.16
N GLN A 26 2.89 11.03 -11.04
CA GLN A 26 2.71 11.17 -12.48
C GLN A 26 1.22 11.15 -12.87
N ARG A 27 0.47 10.18 -12.32
CA ARG A 27 -0.96 9.99 -12.63
C ARG A 27 -1.81 11.15 -12.14
N LYS A 28 -1.50 11.72 -10.98
CA LYS A 28 -2.31 12.75 -10.31
C LYS A 28 -1.72 14.16 -10.40
N ARG A 29 -0.71 14.39 -11.25
CA ARG A 29 -0.01 15.69 -11.41
C ARG A 29 -0.94 16.90 -11.56
N GLY A 30 -2.09 16.72 -12.24
CA GLY A 30 -3.08 17.79 -12.45
C GLY A 30 -3.73 18.31 -11.16
N ARG A 31 -3.71 17.52 -10.07
CA ARG A 31 -4.23 17.93 -8.76
C ARG A 31 -3.29 18.85 -8.00
N ALA A 32 -2.01 18.93 -8.39
CA ALA A 32 -1.02 19.79 -7.72
C ALA A 32 -1.41 21.28 -7.75
N ALA A 33 -2.06 21.74 -8.83
CA ALA A 33 -2.52 23.11 -8.97
C ALA A 33 -3.74 23.43 -8.08
N ILE A 34 -4.60 22.44 -7.80
CA ILE A 34 -5.83 22.62 -7.02
C ILE A 34 -5.54 22.50 -5.52
N LEU A 35 -4.74 21.51 -5.12
CA LEU A 35 -4.46 21.21 -3.72
C LEU A 35 -3.32 22.05 -3.13
N GLY A 36 -2.49 22.63 -4.00
CA GLY A 36 -1.20 23.20 -3.63
C GLY A 36 -0.13 22.12 -3.43
N ARG A 37 1.14 22.50 -3.63
CA ARG A 37 2.28 21.56 -3.65
C ARG A 37 2.40 20.71 -2.38
N GLY A 38 2.25 21.33 -1.20
CA GLY A 38 2.41 20.63 0.09
C GLY A 38 1.36 19.54 0.32
N LYS A 39 0.07 19.90 0.19
CA LYS A 39 -1.04 18.94 0.37
C LYS A 39 -1.04 17.85 -0.69
N PHE A 40 -0.73 18.20 -1.94
CA PHE A 40 -0.60 17.22 -3.02
C PHE A 40 0.48 16.17 -2.72
N LEU A 41 1.69 16.60 -2.35
CA LEU A 41 2.77 15.69 -2.01
C LEU A 41 2.41 14.82 -0.80
N PHE A 42 1.81 15.41 0.24
CA PHE A 42 1.39 14.68 1.43
C PHE A 42 0.32 13.62 1.11
N TYR A 43 -0.68 13.94 0.30
CA TYR A 43 -1.69 12.95 -0.06
C TYR A 43 -1.10 11.84 -0.95
N CYS A 44 -0.23 12.17 -1.91
CA CYS A 44 0.45 11.16 -2.73
C CYS A 44 1.32 10.24 -1.88
N PHE A 45 2.01 10.81 -0.89
CA PHE A 45 2.78 10.06 0.11
C PHE A 45 1.86 9.12 0.88
N LEU A 46 0.73 9.61 1.39
CA LEU A 46 -0.24 8.81 2.14
C LEU A 46 -0.79 7.64 1.32
N GLU A 47 -1.17 7.86 0.07
CA GLU A 47 -1.62 6.80 -0.85
C GLU A 47 -0.53 5.74 -1.06
N ALA A 48 0.71 6.16 -1.30
CA ALA A 48 1.83 5.25 -1.47
C ALA A 48 2.16 4.46 -0.20
N SER A 49 2.06 5.08 0.98
CA SER A 49 2.29 4.41 2.28
C SER A 49 1.26 3.34 2.57
N ILE A 50 -0.03 3.57 2.27
CA ILE A 50 -1.08 2.57 2.47
C ILE A 50 -0.80 1.33 1.62
N GLU A 51 -0.47 1.53 0.35
CA GLU A 51 -0.21 0.45 -0.60
C GLU A 51 1.08 -0.32 -0.26
N ALA A 52 2.14 0.40 0.13
CA ALA A 52 3.37 -0.22 0.61
C ALA A 52 3.14 -1.01 1.91
N THR A 53 2.25 -0.55 2.79
CA THR A 53 1.88 -1.26 4.02
C THR A 53 1.15 -2.56 3.72
N ILE A 54 0.14 -2.53 2.83
CA ILE A 54 -0.58 -3.74 2.37
C ILE A 54 0.42 -4.73 1.78
N PHE A 55 1.34 -4.25 0.93
CA PHE A 55 2.38 -5.08 0.32
C PHE A 55 3.33 -5.71 1.35
N ALA A 56 3.80 -4.94 2.34
CA ALA A 56 4.64 -5.47 3.41
C ALA A 56 3.92 -6.54 4.24
N PHE A 57 2.63 -6.37 4.53
CA PHE A 57 1.82 -7.39 5.21
C PHE A 57 1.70 -8.68 4.38
N MET A 58 1.48 -8.58 3.07
CA MET A 58 1.45 -9.76 2.19
C MET A 58 2.81 -10.47 2.17
N MET A 59 3.91 -9.73 2.02
CA MET A 59 5.27 -10.30 2.02
C MET A 59 5.63 -10.96 3.35
N PHE A 60 5.26 -10.33 4.47
CA PHE A 60 5.46 -10.89 5.80
C PHE A 60 4.69 -12.21 5.95
N GLY A 61 3.44 -12.26 5.50
CA GLY A 61 2.63 -13.47 5.60
C GLY A 61 3.09 -14.61 4.69
N ILE A 62 3.48 -14.32 3.44
CA ILE A 62 4.05 -15.32 2.52
C ILE A 62 5.30 -15.96 3.13
N PHE A 63 6.16 -15.17 3.74
CA PHE A 63 7.39 -15.68 4.34
C PHE A 63 7.16 -16.50 5.61
N PHE A 64 6.11 -16.18 6.38
CA PHE A 64 5.68 -17.01 7.52
C PHE A 64 5.17 -18.39 7.08
N MET A 65 4.65 -18.52 5.86
CA MET A 65 4.24 -19.82 5.31
C MET A 65 5.46 -20.64 4.88
N ASP A 66 6.42 -20.01 4.20
CA ASP A 66 7.63 -20.67 3.67
C ASP A 66 8.51 -21.30 4.78
N GLU A 67 8.58 -20.69 5.98
CA GLU A 67 9.29 -21.30 7.12
C GLU A 67 8.52 -22.43 7.82
N ASN A 68 7.19 -22.47 7.74
CA ASN A 68 6.38 -23.55 8.30
C ASN A 68 6.25 -24.75 7.35
N ASP A 69 6.51 -24.56 6.05
CA ASP A 69 6.50 -25.57 4.99
C ASP A 69 7.55 -26.69 5.19
N LEU A 70 8.62 -26.43 5.94
CA LEU A 70 9.64 -27.43 6.26
C LEU A 70 9.21 -28.43 7.35
N MET A 71 8.09 -28.19 8.04
CA MET A 71 7.67 -28.99 9.20
C MET A 71 6.36 -29.77 9.01
N MET A 72 5.54 -29.45 8.00
CA MET A 72 4.23 -30.09 7.77
C MET A 72 3.99 -30.28 6.28
N GLY A 73 4.02 -31.52 5.80
CA GLY A 73 3.81 -31.87 4.38
C GLY A 73 2.36 -31.76 3.88
N ASP A 74 1.56 -30.83 4.41
CA ASP A 74 0.12 -30.70 4.14
C ASP A 74 -0.20 -29.45 3.31
N PHE A 75 -0.29 -29.64 2.00
CA PHE A 75 -0.55 -28.60 0.99
C PHE A 75 -1.85 -27.80 1.23
N ASP A 76 -2.86 -28.39 1.88
CA ASP A 76 -4.15 -27.74 2.19
C ASP A 76 -4.04 -26.67 3.30
N PHE A 77 -3.09 -26.81 4.23
CA PHE A 77 -2.88 -25.82 5.30
C PHE A 77 -2.27 -24.52 4.76
N ASN A 78 -1.44 -24.62 3.74
CA ASN A 78 -0.78 -23.47 3.12
C ASN A 78 -1.74 -22.59 2.34
N LEU A 79 -2.68 -23.19 1.60
CA LEU A 79 -3.69 -22.42 0.86
C LEU A 79 -4.60 -21.65 1.83
N LEU A 80 -5.04 -22.29 2.91
CA LEU A 80 -5.87 -21.64 3.92
C LEU A 80 -5.12 -20.46 4.59
N THR A 81 -3.86 -20.67 4.98
CA THR A 81 -3.06 -19.61 5.59
C THR A 81 -2.82 -18.47 4.60
N PHE A 82 -2.55 -18.76 3.33
CA PHE A 82 -2.41 -17.77 2.26
C PHE A 82 -3.66 -16.89 2.11
N LEU A 83 -4.83 -17.51 2.10
CA LEU A 83 -6.11 -16.80 2.04
C LEU A 83 -6.34 -15.94 3.28
N VAL A 84 -5.96 -16.41 4.48
CA VAL A 84 -6.04 -15.63 5.71
C VAL A 84 -5.12 -14.40 5.66
N VAL A 85 -3.89 -14.53 5.16
CA VAL A 85 -2.96 -13.41 5.01
C VAL A 85 -3.48 -12.36 4.03
N ILE A 86 -4.00 -12.78 2.88
CA ILE A 86 -4.64 -11.88 1.92
C ILE A 86 -5.83 -11.18 2.60
N GLY A 87 -6.69 -11.94 3.29
CA GLY A 87 -7.84 -11.40 4.02
C GLY A 87 -7.44 -10.33 5.02
N CYS A 88 -6.38 -10.57 5.80
CA CYS A 88 -5.82 -9.61 6.75
C CYS A 88 -5.26 -8.36 6.05
N ALA A 89 -4.48 -8.53 4.98
CA ALA A 89 -3.90 -7.41 4.23
C ALA A 89 -5.00 -6.52 3.61
N VAL A 90 -6.05 -7.13 3.06
CA VAL A 90 -7.22 -6.42 2.54
C VAL A 90 -7.97 -5.71 3.66
N ALA A 91 -8.21 -6.37 4.81
CA ALA A 91 -8.88 -5.75 5.95
C ALA A 91 -8.11 -4.54 6.48
N VAL A 92 -6.79 -4.64 6.64
CA VAL A 92 -5.92 -3.50 7.00
C VAL A 92 -6.05 -2.38 5.98
N GLY A 93 -5.99 -2.70 4.69
CA GLY A 93 -6.18 -1.72 3.62
C GLY A 93 -7.54 -1.03 3.67
N MET A 94 -8.61 -1.76 3.95
CA MET A 94 -9.96 -1.22 4.11
C MET A 94 -10.06 -0.33 5.35
N ILE A 95 -9.51 -0.74 6.49
CA ILE A 95 -9.51 0.04 7.73
C ILE A 95 -8.78 1.35 7.50
N LEU A 96 -7.56 1.32 6.97
CA LEU A 96 -6.77 2.52 6.70
C LEU A 96 -7.51 3.47 5.76
N ARG A 97 -8.08 2.96 4.66
CA ARG A 97 -8.83 3.79 3.69
C ARG A 97 -10.14 4.35 4.26
N ASN A 98 -10.73 3.74 5.28
CA ASN A 98 -11.96 4.20 5.92
C ASN A 98 -11.72 5.20 7.05
N LEU A 99 -10.48 5.41 7.50
CA LEU A 99 -10.17 6.44 8.49
C LEU A 99 -10.53 7.82 7.90
N PRO A 100 -11.26 8.69 8.63
CA PRO A 100 -11.83 9.92 8.07
C PRO A 100 -10.79 10.80 7.35
N TYR A 101 -9.63 11.02 7.98
CA TYR A 101 -8.55 11.84 7.42
C TYR A 101 -7.90 11.22 6.17
N ILE A 102 -7.82 9.89 6.08
CA ILE A 102 -7.28 9.19 4.92
C ILE A 102 -8.28 9.22 3.78
N ARG A 103 -9.53 8.87 4.09
CA ARG A 103 -10.61 8.88 3.12
C ARG A 103 -10.75 10.22 2.42
N ASP A 104 -10.73 11.32 3.19
CA ASP A 104 -10.86 12.66 2.64
C ASP A 104 -9.62 13.07 1.83
N ALA A 105 -8.42 12.68 2.27
CA ALA A 105 -7.18 12.90 1.50
C ALA A 105 -7.17 12.15 0.16
N LEU A 106 -7.61 10.88 0.16
CA LEU A 106 -7.71 10.06 -1.05
C LEU A 106 -8.79 10.57 -2.01
N ALA A 107 -9.96 10.96 -1.49
CA ALA A 107 -11.02 11.57 -2.29
C ALA A 107 -10.53 12.87 -2.97
N ASN A 108 -9.82 13.73 -2.23
CA ASN A 108 -9.21 14.94 -2.78
C ASN A 108 -8.14 14.66 -3.84
N LEU A 109 -7.52 13.48 -3.84
CA LEU A 109 -6.59 13.06 -4.90
C LEU A 109 -7.31 12.47 -6.13
N GLU A 110 -8.45 11.83 -5.93
CA GLU A 110 -9.17 11.08 -6.98
C GLU A 110 -10.17 11.94 -7.76
N GLU A 111 -10.68 13.02 -7.18
CA GLU A 111 -11.59 13.91 -7.87
C GLU A 111 -11.00 14.38 -9.22
N PRO A 112 -11.79 14.37 -10.31
CA PRO A 112 -11.33 14.92 -11.58
C PRO A 112 -10.91 16.38 -11.38
N PRO A 113 -9.89 16.88 -12.10
CA PRO A 113 -9.53 18.28 -12.02
C PRO A 113 -10.78 19.08 -12.36
N LYS A 114 -11.35 19.78 -11.35
CA LYS A 114 -12.45 20.70 -11.60
C LYS A 114 -11.85 21.72 -12.56
N ALA A 115 -12.32 21.71 -13.80
CA ALA A 115 -11.91 22.68 -14.79
C ALA A 115 -12.00 24.04 -14.12
N ALA A 116 -10.87 24.74 -13.99
CA ALA A 116 -10.85 26.08 -13.48
C ALA A 116 -11.88 26.85 -14.33
N LYS A 117 -13.00 27.24 -13.72
CA LYS A 117 -13.91 28.16 -14.38
C LYS A 117 -13.08 29.41 -14.62
N SER A 118 -12.78 29.68 -15.89
CA SER A 118 -12.28 30.96 -16.33
C SER A 118 -13.39 31.97 -16.08
N GLU A 119 -13.35 32.63 -14.93
CA GLU A 119 -13.95 33.95 -14.75
C GLU A 119 -12.94 35.02 -15.15
#